data_AF-A0A177H8I3-F1
#
_entry.id   AF-A0A177H8I3-F1
#
_cell.length_a   1.000
_cell.length_b   1.000
_cell.length_c   1.000
_cell.angle_alpha   90.00
_cell.angle_beta   90.00
_cell.angle_gamma   90.00
#
_symmetry.space_group_name_H-M   'P 1'
#
loop_
_entity.id
_entity.type
_entity.pdbx_description
1 polymer ?
#
loop_
_entity_poly.entity_id
_entity_poly.type
_entity_poly.pdbx_seq_one_letter_code
_entity_poly.pdbx_strand_id
1 'polypeptide(L)' 'MKDYPFEDIMHYIIDLGIGEYALIGVHQSVESFIEIVNRENRVSDLMRLYVEPYEDGESFHSFSGPVVNYDEYL' A
#
# COMPACT_ATOMS: atom_id res chain seq x y z
N MET A 1 -12.94 23.41 -6.76
CA MET A 1 -12.72 22.29 -5.84
C MET A 1 -12.13 21.20 -6.73
N LYS A 2 -10.82 20.92 -6.62
CA LYS A 2 -10.16 19.92 -7.47
C LYS A 2 -10.68 18.56 -7.03
N ASP A 3 -11.24 17.80 -7.97
CA ASP A 3 -11.65 16.41 -7.75
C ASP A 3 -10.48 15.65 -7.11
N TYR A 4 -10.64 15.22 -5.86
CA TYR A 4 -9.65 14.41 -5.17
C TYR A 4 -9.77 12.99 -5.77
N PRO A 5 -8.71 12.43 -6.37
CA PRO A 5 -8.77 11.20 -7.18
C PRO A 5 -8.88 9.91 -6.34
N PHE A 6 -9.47 10.00 -5.16
CA PHE A 6 -9.53 8.92 -4.17
C PHE A 6 -10.97 8.52 -3.81
N GLU A 7 -11.99 8.98 -4.53
CA GLU A 7 -13.38 8.59 -4.25
C GLU A 7 -13.59 7.06 -4.34
N ASP A 8 -12.74 6.36 -5.09
CA ASP A 8 -12.84 4.92 -5.33
C ASP A 8 -11.87 4.06 -4.49
N ILE A 9 -11.10 4.67 -3.59
CA ILE A 9 -10.06 3.98 -2.80
C ILE A 9 -10.03 4.47 -1.36
N MET A 10 -10.32 3.57 -0.41
CA MET A 10 -10.09 3.81 1.01
C MET A 10 -8.68 3.39 1.40
N HIS A 11 -7.93 4.29 2.03
CA HIS A 11 -6.60 3.99 2.55
C HIS A 11 -6.62 3.87 4.07
N TYR A 12 -5.97 2.84 4.60
CA TYR A 12 -5.74 2.65 6.01
C TYR A 12 -4.25 2.50 6.28
N ILE A 13 -3.79 3.05 7.39
CA ILE A 13 -2.45 2.77 7.94
C ILE A 13 -2.68 2.06 9.26
N ILE A 14 -2.10 0.86 9.39
CA ILE A 14 -2.17 0.05 10.60
C ILE A 14 -0.77 -0.06 11.17
N ASP A 15 -0.63 0.23 12.46
CA ASP A 15 0.59 -0.03 13.23
C ASP A 15 0.63 -1.53 13.56
N LEU A 16 1.68 -2.22 13.12
CA LEU A 16 1.87 -3.65 13.34
C LEU A 16 2.67 -3.94 14.62
N GLY A 17 3.18 -2.91 15.29
CA GLY A 17 4.15 -3.02 16.37
C GLY A 17 5.59 -2.97 15.84
N ILE A 18 6.56 -2.94 16.76
CA ILE A 18 8.02 -2.98 16.49
C ILE A 18 8.57 -1.95 15.47
N GLY A 19 7.80 -0.91 15.14
CA GLY A 19 8.18 0.12 14.16
C GLY A 19 7.69 -0.18 12.74
N GLU A 20 6.89 -1.23 12.54
CA GLU A 20 6.35 -1.62 11.25
C GLU A 20 4.91 -1.12 11.04
N TYR A 21 4.59 -0.80 9.79
CA TYR A 21 3.28 -0.27 9.39
C TYR A 21 2.77 -0.94 8.12
N ALA A 22 1.48 -1.27 8.08
CA ALA A 22 0.80 -1.70 6.87
C ALA A 22 0.01 -0.54 6.25
N LEU A 23 0.25 -0.26 4.97
CA LEU A 23 -0.61 0.59 4.13
C LEU A 23 -1.59 -0.29 3.36
N ILE A 24 -2.88 -0.16 3.65
CA ILE A 24 -3.94 -0.94 3.01
C ILE A 24 -4.77 -0.03 2.10
N GLY A 25 -4.80 -0.36 0.81
CA GLY A 25 -5.73 0.23 -0.15
C GLY A 25 -6.90 -0.70 -0.42
N VAL A 26 -8.12 -0.26 -0.12
CA VAL A 26 -9.36 -0.98 -0.47
C VAL A 26 -9.96 -0.31 -1.69
N HIS A 27 -10.03 -1.08 -2.77
CA HIS A 27 -10.49 -0.67 -4.09
C HIS A 27 -11.93 -1.15 -4.31
N GLN A 28 -12.81 -0.29 -4.83
CA GLN A 28 -14.20 -0.68 -5.11
C GLN A 28 -14.34 -1.58 -6.35
N SER A 29 -13.35 -1.54 -7.24
CA SER A 29 -13.31 -2.31 -8.50
C SER A 29 -11.89 -2.75 -8.85
N VAL A 30 -11.77 -3.78 -9.69
CA VAL A 30 -10.47 -4.24 -10.22
C VAL A 30 -9.86 -3.17 -11.13
N GLU A 31 -10.69 -2.45 -11.88
CA GLU A 31 -10.30 -1.33 -12.73
C GLU A 31 -9.62 -0.23 -11.90
N SER A 32 -10.20 0.15 -10.75
CA SER A 32 -9.59 1.14 -9.85
C SER A 32 -8.25 0.67 -9.27
N PHE A 33 -8.08 -0.64 -9.05
CA PHE A 33 -6.80 -1.21 -8.63
C PHE A 33 -5.75 -1.12 -9.74
N ILE A 34 -6.12 -1.51 -10.97
CA ILE A 34 -5.25 -1.46 -12.16
C ILE A 34 -4.76 -0.02 -12.42
N GLU A 35 -5.62 0.97 -12.24
CA GLU A 35 -5.25 2.38 -12.37
C GLU A 35 -4.18 2.83 -11.38
N ILE A 36 -4.10 2.24 -10.18
CA ILE A 36 -3.04 2.54 -9.20
C ILE A 36 -1.73 1.85 -9.54
N VAL A 37 -1.75 0.55 -9.81
CA VAL A 37 -0.51 -0.21 -10.06
C VAL A 37 0.23 0.26 -11.32
N ASN A 38 -0.50 0.84 -12.27
CA ASN A 38 0.06 1.38 -13.51
C ASN A 38 0.47 2.86 -13.42
N ARG A 39 0.36 3.50 -12.24
CA ARG A 39 0.85 4.89 -12.08
C ARG A 39 2.37 4.93 -12.18
N GLU A 40 2.87 5.97 -12.86
CA GLU A 40 4.31 6.27 -12.90
C GLU A 40 4.86 6.60 -11.52
N ASN A 41 4.07 7.29 -10.68
CA ASN A 41 4.43 7.64 -9.32
C ASN A 41 3.83 6.62 -8.34
N ARG A 42 4.55 5.53 -8.11
CA ARG A 42 4.13 4.52 -7.14
C ARG A 42 4.32 5.05 -5.72
N VAL A 43 3.36 4.76 -4.84
CA VAL A 43 3.42 5.18 -3.44
C VAL A 43 4.66 4.61 -2.75
N SER A 44 5.03 3.37 -3.04
CA SER A 44 6.26 2.74 -2.54
C SER A 44 7.50 3.56 -2.90
N ASP A 45 7.63 4.04 -4.13
CA ASP A 45 8.80 4.81 -4.57
C ASP A 45 8.91 6.16 -3.84
N LEU A 46 7.78 6.81 -3.56
CA LEU A 46 7.73 8.04 -2.76
C LEU A 46 8.08 7.79 -1.29
N MET A 47 7.66 6.65 -0.74
CA MET A 47 7.84 6.30 0.66
C MET A 47 9.23 5.75 0.98
N ARG A 48 10.01 5.29 -0.01
CA ARG A 48 11.40 4.76 0.18
C ARG A 48 12.31 5.70 0.97
N LEU A 49 12.09 7.01 0.91
CA LEU A 49 12.91 8.00 1.63
C LEU A 49 12.64 8.04 3.14
N TYR A 50 11.56 7.40 3.60
CA TYR A 50 11.06 7.50 4.97
C TYR A 50 11.00 6.15 5.70
N VAL A 51 11.44 5.06 5.05
CA VAL A 51 11.39 3.70 5.61
C VAL A 51 12.79 3.08 5.60
N GLU A 52 13.06 2.22 6.57
CA GLU A 52 14.28 1.40 6.60
C GLU A 52 14.05 0.12 5.80
N PRO A 53 15.01 -0.33 4.97
CA PRO A 53 14.90 -1.63 4.31
C PRO A 53 14.89 -2.78 5.31
N TYR A 54 14.15 -3.85 4.98
CA TYR A 54 14.20 -5.13 5.68
C TYR A 54 15.56 -5.81 5.50
N GLU A 55 15.81 -6.91 6.23
CA GLU A 55 17.06 -7.67 6.17
C GLU A 55 17.35 -8.24 4.76
N ASP A 56 16.32 -8.47 3.96
CA ASP A 56 16.44 -8.91 2.56
C ASP A 56 16.83 -7.78 1.59
N GLY A 57 16.91 -6.54 2.07
CA GLY A 57 17.25 -5.35 1.30
C GLY A 57 16.06 -4.68 0.61
N GLU A 58 14.85 -5.25 0.69
CA GLU A 58 13.65 -4.63 0.15
C GLU A 58 13.09 -3.58 1.13
N SER A 59 12.50 -2.51 0.60
CA SER A 59 11.87 -1.46 1.42
C SER A 59 10.39 -1.71 1.71
N PHE A 60 9.77 -2.62 0.95
CA PHE A 60 8.34 -2.92 1.03
C PHE A 60 8.10 -4.37 0.66
N HIS A 61 7.25 -5.05 1.42
CA HIS A 61 6.59 -6.28 0.98
C HIS A 61 5.15 -5.95 0.62
N SER A 62 4.69 -6.42 -0.53
CA SER A 62 3.37 -6.07 -1.07
C SER A 62 2.63 -7.30 -1.54
N PHE A 63 1.34 -7.37 -1.19
CA PHE A 63 0.46 -8.47 -1.53
C PHE A 63 -0.91 -7.92 -1.91
N SER A 64 -1.57 -8.58 -2.86
CA SER A 64 -2.89 -8.19 -3.36
C SER A 64 -3.74 -9.44 -3.59
N GLY A 65 -5.02 -9.37 -3.24
CA GLY A 65 -5.95 -10.48 -3.44
C GLY A 65 -7.36 -10.15 -2.95
N PRO A 66 -8.33 -11.06 -3.18
CA PRO A 66 -9.70 -10.89 -2.69
C PRO A 66 -9.80 -10.93 -1.15
N VAL A 67 -8.79 -11.50 -0.49
CA VAL A 67 -8.59 -11.48 0.96
C VAL A 67 -7.13 -11.17 1.21
N VAL A 68 -6.88 -10.31 2.19
CA VAL A 68 -5.55 -9.91 2.65
C VAL A 68 -5.33 -10.58 4.00
N ASN A 69 -4.52 -11.65 4.03
CA ASN A 69 -4.15 -12.32 5.29
C ASN A 69 -2.89 -11.67 5.85
N TYR A 70 -3.04 -10.79 6.84
CA TYR A 70 -1.91 -10.08 7.45
C TYR A 70 -1.20 -10.92 8.52
N ASP A 71 -1.78 -12.02 8.99
CA ASP A 71 -1.17 -12.94 9.96
C ASP A 71 0.09 -13.64 9.40
N GLU A 72 0.31 -13.59 8.08
CA GLU A 72 1.54 -14.11 7.44
C GLU A 72 2.76 -13.19 7.64
N TYR A 73 2.55 -11.98 8.17
CA TYR A 73 3.58 -10.94 8.31
C TYR A 73 3.76 -10.46 9.76
N LEU A 74 3.07 -11.08 10.73
CA LEU A 74 3.24 -10.89 12.18
C LEU A 74 4.01 -12.07 12.79
#